data_AF-A0A660QCC3-F1
#
_entry.id   AF-A0A660QCC3-F1
#
_cell.length_a   1.000
_cell.length_b   1.000
_cell.length_c   1.000
_cell.angle_alpha   90.00
_cell.angle_beta   90.00
_cell.angle_gamma   90.00
#
_symmetry.space_group_name_H-M   'P 1'
#
loop_
_entity.id
_entity.type
_entity.pdbx_description
1 polymer ?
#
loop_
_entity_poly.entity_id
_entity_poly.type
_entity_poly.pdbx_seq_one_letter_code
_entity_poly.pdbx_strand_id
1 'polypeptide(L)'
;MTNKDKALTHLLDLLAVEGLGGQESKVVAAITKKLVAAGCKKAWIKTDDAHKRLGDGFEIGNLIVKLPGTVKVPRILLSAHMDTVPLCKGAEPVIKGRR
;
A
#
# COMPACT_ATOMS: atom_id res chain seq x y z
N MET A 1 16.90 7.82 10.19
CA MET A 1 17.00 8.40 8.83
C MET A 1 16.56 7.35 7.82
N THR A 2 15.78 7.69 6.80
CA THR A 2 15.29 6.75 5.80
C THR A 2 16.40 6.36 4.80
N ASN A 3 16.47 5.09 4.42
CA ASN A 3 17.36 4.63 3.35
C ASN A 3 16.73 4.99 2.00
N LYS A 4 17.34 5.94 1.28
CA LYS A 4 16.80 6.49 0.03
C LYS A 4 16.73 5.46 -1.10
N ASP A 5 17.66 4.51 -1.14
CA ASP A 5 17.70 3.48 -2.18
C ASP A 5 16.59 2.46 -1.96
N LYS A 6 16.41 1.99 -0.73
CA LYS A 6 15.27 1.12 -0.37
C LYS A 6 13.93 1.79 -0.63
N ALA A 7 13.80 3.08 -0.30
CA ALA A 7 12.58 3.83 -0.57
C ALA A 7 12.31 3.94 -2.08
N LEU A 8 13.35 4.18 -2.90
CA LEU A 8 13.24 4.18 -4.35
C LEU A 8 12.84 2.81 -4.90
N THR A 9 13.45 1.73 -4.42
CA THR A 9 13.05 0.36 -4.80
C THR A 9 11.59 0.09 -4.46
N HIS A 10 11.14 0.44 -3.25
CA HIS A 10 9.74 0.28 -2.87
C HIS A 10 8.78 1.08 -3.75
N LEU A 11 9.15 2.31 -4.12
CA LEU A 11 8.37 3.13 -5.03
C LEU A 11 8.24 2.46 -6.40
N LEU A 12 9.35 2.07 -7.02
CA LEU A 12 9.34 1.46 -8.36
C LEU A 12 8.58 0.13 -8.36
N ASP A 13 8.77 -0.70 -7.34
CA ASP A 13 8.05 -1.97 -7.21
C ASP A 13 6.53 -1.76 -7.12
N LEU A 14 6.08 -0.72 -6.41
CA LEU A 14 4.65 -0.44 -6.22
C LEU A 14 4.04 0.24 -7.44
N LEU A 15 4.78 1.12 -8.13
CA LEU A 15 4.32 1.76 -9.37
C LEU A 15 4.08 0.77 -10.50
N ALA A 16 4.80 -0.36 -10.51
CA ALA A 16 4.58 -1.44 -11.48
C ALA A 16 3.36 -2.33 -11.15
N VAL A 17 2.73 -2.15 -9.97
CA VAL A 17 1.55 -2.90 -9.58
C VAL A 17 0.31 -2.09 -9.97
N GLU A 18 -0.51 -2.68 -10.83
CA GLU A 18 -1.80 -2.09 -11.18
C GLU A 18 -2.71 -2.01 -9.95
N GLY A 19 -3.18 -0.82 -9.66
CA GLY A 19 -4.16 -0.52 -8.62
C GLY A 19 -5.12 0.53 -9.13
N LEU A 20 -5.93 0.19 -10.13
CA LEU A 20 -6.97 1.10 -10.63
C LEU A 20 -8.01 1.33 -9.53
N GLY A 21 -8.66 2.50 -9.53
CA GLY A 21 -9.77 2.76 -8.60
C GLY A 21 -10.84 1.66 -8.67
N GLY A 22 -11.12 1.03 -7.53
CA GLY A 22 -12.00 -0.14 -7.37
C GLY A 22 -11.32 -1.50 -7.56
N GLN A 23 -10.09 -1.56 -8.08
CA GLN A 23 -9.35 -2.81 -8.36
C GLN A 23 -8.03 -2.86 -7.59
N GLU A 24 -8.06 -2.56 -6.30
CA GLU A 24 -6.86 -2.40 -5.46
C GLU A 24 -6.33 -3.73 -4.88
N SER A 25 -6.92 -4.88 -5.19
CA SER A 25 -6.53 -6.17 -4.55
C SER A 25 -5.06 -6.51 -4.74
N LYS A 26 -4.52 -6.23 -5.93
CA LYS A 26 -3.11 -6.51 -6.27
C LYS A 26 -2.15 -5.64 -5.47
N VAL A 27 -2.44 -4.33 -5.37
CA VAL A 27 -1.60 -3.40 -4.60
C VAL A 27 -1.69 -3.69 -3.09
N VAL A 28 -2.87 -4.04 -2.57
CA VAL A 28 -3.03 -4.50 -1.18
C VAL A 28 -2.18 -5.75 -0.91
N ALA A 29 -2.19 -6.74 -1.80
CA ALA A 29 -1.38 -7.95 -1.66
C ALA A 29 0.13 -7.63 -1.69
N ALA A 30 0.57 -6.75 -2.60
CA ALA A 30 1.96 -6.33 -2.70
C ALA A 30 2.45 -5.61 -1.44
N ILE A 31 1.66 -4.65 -0.91
CA ILE A 31 1.97 -3.93 0.33
C ILE A 31 2.00 -4.91 1.51
N THR A 32 1.00 -5.79 1.63
CA THR A 32 0.94 -6.80 2.70
C THR A 32 2.18 -7.69 2.70
N LYS A 33 2.62 -8.16 1.52
CA LYS A 33 3.85 -8.96 1.38
C LYS A 33 5.08 -8.20 1.87
N LYS A 34 5.24 -6.92 1.49
CA LYS A 34 6.36 -6.07 1.92
C LYS A 34 6.34 -5.81 3.43
N LEU A 35 5.16 -5.55 4.02
CA LEU A 35 4.99 -5.35 5.45
C LEU A 35 5.38 -6.60 6.26
N VAL A 36 4.90 -7.78 5.83
CA VAL A 36 5.26 -9.04 6.48
C VAL A 36 6.75 -9.32 6.38
N ALA A 37 7.37 -9.09 5.21
CA ALA A 37 8.81 -9.22 5.02
C ALA A 37 9.62 -8.25 5.90
N ALA A 38 9.06 -7.07 6.22
CA ALA A 38 9.63 -6.10 7.13
C ALA A 38 9.41 -6.44 8.63
N GLY A 39 8.74 -7.55 8.94
CA GLY A 39 8.50 -8.03 10.31
C GLY A 39 7.11 -7.70 10.89
N CYS A 40 6.19 -7.15 10.10
CA CYS A 40 4.81 -6.98 10.56
C CYS A 40 4.13 -8.34 10.73
N LYS A 41 3.50 -8.58 11.88
CA LYS A 41 2.69 -9.78 12.08
C LYS A 41 1.41 -9.67 11.26
N LYS A 42 0.97 -10.77 10.63
CA LYS A 42 -0.30 -10.82 9.88
C LYS A 42 -1.50 -10.36 10.71
N ALA A 43 -1.52 -10.64 12.02
CA ALA A 43 -2.58 -10.21 12.92
C ALA A 43 -2.72 -8.67 13.05
N TRP A 44 -1.69 -7.91 12.70
CA TRP A 44 -1.69 -6.44 12.72
C TRP A 44 -2.26 -5.83 11.45
N ILE A 45 -2.40 -6.62 10.39
CA ILE A 45 -2.81 -6.18 9.06
C ILE A 45 -4.23 -6.68 8.81
N LYS A 46 -5.14 -5.77 8.47
CA LYS A 46 -6.54 -6.10 8.18
C LYS A 46 -7.05 -5.24 7.04
N THR A 47 -8.02 -5.75 6.29
CA THR A 47 -8.85 -4.95 5.40
C THR A 47 -10.21 -4.73 6.03
N ASP A 48 -10.79 -3.56 5.80
CA ASP A 48 -12.18 -3.28 6.19
C ASP A 48 -13.18 -3.68 5.10
N ASP A 49 -14.45 -3.32 5.30
CA ASP A 49 -15.56 -3.59 4.41
C ASP A 49 -15.98 -2.38 3.55
N ALA A 50 -15.10 -1.39 3.35
CA ALA A 50 -15.42 -0.18 2.57
C ALA A 50 -15.93 -0.50 1.16
N HIS A 51 -15.35 -1.50 0.49
CA HIS A 51 -15.81 -1.99 -0.82
C HIS A 51 -17.30 -2.38 -0.84
N LYS A 52 -17.84 -2.95 0.25
CA LYS A 52 -19.25 -3.35 0.34
C LYS A 52 -20.22 -2.17 0.40
N ARG A 53 -19.73 -1.00 0.82
CA ARG A 53 -20.54 0.22 0.97
C ARG A 53 -20.55 1.09 -0.29
N LEU A 54 -19.57 0.89 -1.18
CA LEU A 54 -19.40 1.66 -2.40
C LEU A 54 -20.18 1.08 -3.59
N GLY A 55 -20.62 -0.18 -3.50
CA GLY A 55 -21.40 -0.87 -4.53
C GLY A 55 -20.55 -1.80 -5.38
N ASP A 56 -21.08 -2.15 -6.56
CA ASP A 56 -20.43 -3.10 -7.46
C ASP A 56 -19.16 -2.51 -8.10
N GLY A 57 -18.16 -3.37 -8.33
CA GLY A 57 -16.91 -2.99 -8.99
C GLY A 57 -15.75 -2.62 -8.05
N PHE A 58 -15.95 -2.67 -6.73
CA PHE A 58 -14.89 -2.51 -5.73
C PHE A 58 -14.46 -3.86 -5.17
N GLU A 59 -13.18 -4.21 -5.32
CA GLU A 59 -12.68 -5.54 -4.96
C GLU A 59 -12.31 -5.67 -3.48
N ILE A 60 -11.80 -4.61 -2.85
CA ILE A 60 -11.20 -4.67 -1.50
C ILE A 60 -11.35 -3.37 -0.71
N GLY A 61 -11.43 -3.48 0.62
CA GLY A 61 -11.49 -2.32 1.52
C GLY A 61 -10.13 -1.71 1.84
N ASN A 62 -10.13 -0.73 2.73
CA ASN A 62 -8.91 -0.04 3.16
C ASN A 62 -7.95 -1.01 3.86
N LEU A 63 -6.66 -0.90 3.56
CA LEU A 63 -5.62 -1.63 4.26
C LEU A 63 -5.25 -0.92 5.57
N ILE A 64 -5.59 -1.53 6.70
CA ILE A 64 -5.36 -0.98 8.05
C ILE A 64 -4.26 -1.80 8.74
N VAL A 65 -3.19 -1.10 9.13
CA VAL A 65 -2.04 -1.70 9.85
C VAL A 65 -1.93 -1.10 11.24
N LYS A 66 -2.12 -1.93 12.27
CA LYS A 66 -2.04 -1.51 13.68
C LYS A 66 -0.75 -2.02 14.31
N LEU A 67 0.32 -1.24 14.22
CA LEU A 67 1.58 -1.53 14.88
C LEU A 67 1.45 -1.33 16.41
N PRO A 68 1.81 -2.31 17.25
CA PRO A 68 1.77 -2.14 18.69
C PRO A 68 2.87 -1.19 19.15
N GLY A 69 2.53 -0.27 20.05
CA GLY A 69 3.50 0.59 20.71
C GLY A 69 4.28 -0.16 21.78
N THR A 70 5.50 0.29 22.07
CA THR A 70 6.33 -0.20 23.18
C THR A 70 6.16 0.62 24.45
N VAL A 71 5.50 1.78 24.36
CA VAL A 71 5.24 2.71 25.46
C VAL A 71 3.82 3.23 25.38
N LYS A 72 3.23 3.62 26.52
CA LYS A 72 1.86 4.12 26.62
C LYS A 72 1.83 5.64 26.35
N VAL A 73 1.75 6.00 25.07
CA VAL A 73 1.66 7.38 24.58
C VAL A 73 0.52 7.53 23.58
N PRO A 74 0.07 8.76 23.24
CA PRO A 74 -0.92 8.98 22.20
C PRO A 74 -0.54 8.31 20.87
N ARG A 75 -1.54 7.82 20.15
CA ARG A 75 -1.34 7.13 18.87
C ARG A 75 -1.12 8.14 17.75
N ILE A 76 -0.26 7.78 16.80
CA ILE A 76 -0.07 8.52 15.55
C ILE A 76 -0.68 7.71 14.41
N LEU A 77 -1.33 8.39 13.47
CA LEU A 77 -1.86 7.81 12.23
C LEU A 77 -1.06 8.36 11.05
N LEU A 78 -0.64 7.46 10.17
CA LEU A 78 -0.14 7.80 8.83
C LEU A 78 -1.12 7.21 7.83
N SER A 79 -1.43 7.96 6.77
CA SER A 79 -2.38 7.56 5.75
C SER A 79 -1.88 7.95 4.37
N ALA A 80 -2.11 7.07 3.40
CA ALA A 80 -1.89 7.27 1.97
C ALA A 80 -2.95 6.47 1.21
N HIS A 81 -3.27 6.90 -0.01
CA HIS A 81 -4.16 6.15 -0.88
C HIS A 81 -3.33 5.22 -1.80
N MET A 82 -3.93 4.13 -2.26
CA MET A 82 -3.25 3.08 -3.05
C MET A 82 -3.69 3.07 -4.52
N ASP A 83 -4.85 3.65 -4.79
CA ASP A 83 -5.48 3.68 -6.09
C ASP A 83 -4.79 4.66 -7.04
N THR A 84 -4.92 4.36 -8.33
CA THR A 84 -4.38 5.12 -9.43
C THR A 84 -5.48 5.40 -10.45
N VAL A 85 -5.27 6.45 -11.25
CA VAL A 85 -6.17 6.79 -12.35
C VAL A 85 -6.06 5.76 -13.49
N PRO A 86 -7.10 5.58 -14.32
CA PRO A 86 -7.10 4.61 -15.43
C PRO A 86 -5.90 4.67 -16.38
N LEU A 87 -5.27 5.85 -16.51
CA LEU A 87 -4.09 6.07 -17.34
C LEU A 87 -2.85 5.28 -16.88
N CYS A 88 -2.83 4.81 -15.62
CA CYS A 88 -1.73 4.06 -15.03
C CYS A 88 -1.77 2.55 -15.33
N LYS A 89 -2.79 2.07 -16.06
CA LYS A 89 -2.90 0.65 -16.43
C LYS A 89 -1.68 0.18 -17.23
N GLY A 90 -1.04 -0.90 -16.80
CA GLY A 90 0.16 -1.44 -17.44
C GLY A 90 1.38 -0.52 -17.36
N ALA A 91 1.45 0.38 -16.37
CA ALA A 91 2.58 1.29 -16.21
C ALA A 91 3.91 0.54 -16.00
N GLU A 92 4.94 0.96 -16.74
CA GLU A 92 6.31 0.50 -16.59
C GLU A 92 7.17 1.65 -16.00
N PRO A 93 7.50 1.62 -14.70
CA PRO A 93 8.25 2.71 -14.08
C PRO A 93 9.70 2.73 -14.56
N VAL A 94 10.15 3.89 -15.04
CA VAL A 94 11.52 4.11 -15.55
C VAL A 94 12.22 5.19 -14.74
N ILE A 95 13.49 4.98 -14.42
CA ILE A 95 14.38 6.02 -13.90
C ILE A 95 15.04 6.72 -15.10
N LYS A 96 14.81 8.02 -15.27
CA LYS A 96 15.46 8.82 -16.31
C LYS A 96 16.13 10.05 -15.71
N GLY A 97 17.33 10.37 -16.20
CA GLY A 97 18.17 11.45 -15.66
C GLY A 97 19.11 10.96 -14.55
N ARG A 98 20.01 11.85 -14.11
CA ARG A 98 20.90 11.59 -12.99
C ARG A 98 20.34 12.26 -11.74
N ARG A 99 20.26 11.48 -10.67
CA ARG A 99 19.97 11.97 -9.32
C ARG A 99 21.21 12.67 -8.75
#